data_AF-A0A8J7R7I6-F1
#
_entry.id   AF-A0A8J7R7I6-F1
#
_cell.length_a   1.000
_cell.length_b   1.000
_cell.length_c   1.000
_cell.angle_alpha   90.00
_cell.angle_beta   90.00
_cell.angle_gamma   90.00
#
_symmetry.space_group_name_H-M   'P 1'
#
loop_
_entity.id
_entity.type
_entity.pdbx_description
1 polymer ?
#
loop_
_entity_poly.entity_id
_entity_poly.type
_entity_poly.pdbx_seq_one_letter_code
_entity_poly.pdbx_strand_id
1 'polypeptide(L)'
;MRVLGIEGTAWCASAALYDAETDSVLIESDPYEPDSGGIHPREAAEHMSEAIPEVVDRVLTAAEAEHGPDAVDAVAFSRGPGLGPCLRIVGTAARALAGTLGVPLVGVNHMVAHLEIGRHRSGFDNPVCLNASGANAHLLGYHDGRYRVLGETMDAGVGNAIDKFTRHVGWSHPGGPKVESAAAEFAETGSGESGADSVADLLDLPYVVKGMDFSFSGISSAANDAADDGVPVEEICFSLQEHVFAMLAEVSERALSLTGADELVLGGGVAQNDRLREMLAAMCEVRGADFHAPEPRFLRDNAGMIAVLGAKMAAAGDTVEISESAVDPSFRPDQVPVTWRSGESVARGRAGGGPGTAGRDSEADRRGAEATVTVEGTGGDRRVIKRREEKSYRHPELDRTLRRDRTVAEARLTSEARRAGVPTPLVYDVDLANTTLTLQHVGERDLATALDERRTEAVGRHLARLHDAGIVHGDPTTRNVRVSPDRAAAARGDAEGAETSGESSAAPETYLIDFGLGYHTGHVEDHAMDLHVFEGSVRATATDPEPLIAALESGYESVGDDEVLDRLRDVADRGRYR
;
A
#
# COMPACT_ATOMS: atom_id res chain seq x y z
N MET A 1 -25.20 18.97 -11.58
CA MET A 1 -24.21 18.74 -12.65
C MET A 1 -24.30 17.26 -12.99
N ARG A 2 -24.48 16.95 -14.27
CA ARG A 2 -24.60 15.59 -14.80
C ARG A 2 -23.38 15.26 -15.64
N VAL A 3 -22.64 14.23 -15.25
CA VAL A 3 -21.41 13.84 -15.95
C VAL A 3 -21.57 12.45 -16.54
N LEU A 4 -21.27 12.33 -17.83
CA LEU A 4 -21.19 11.04 -18.50
C LEU A 4 -19.74 10.54 -18.43
N GLY A 5 -19.52 9.47 -17.66
CA GLY A 5 -18.23 8.79 -17.54
C GLY A 5 -18.07 7.69 -18.59
N ILE A 6 -16.85 7.46 -19.06
CA ILE A 6 -16.47 6.34 -19.93
C ILE A 6 -15.25 5.64 -19.34
N GLU A 7 -15.34 4.32 -19.15
CA GLU A 7 -14.29 3.46 -18.64
C GLU A 7 -14.01 2.30 -19.61
N GLY A 8 -12.74 1.96 -19.78
CA GLY A 8 -12.25 0.89 -20.63
C GLY A 8 -10.72 0.78 -20.59
N THR A 9 -10.10 0.91 -19.41
CA THR A 9 -8.64 0.78 -19.23
C THR A 9 -8.14 -0.64 -19.47
N ALA A 10 -8.98 -1.67 -19.30
CA ALA A 10 -8.60 -3.07 -19.43
C ALA A 10 -9.58 -3.89 -20.30
N TRP A 11 -10.48 -4.64 -19.68
CA TRP A 11 -11.35 -5.65 -20.33
C TRP A 11 -12.85 -5.35 -20.22
N CYS A 12 -13.26 -4.40 -19.36
CA CYS A 12 -14.65 -4.01 -19.17
C CYS A 12 -14.96 -2.69 -19.89
N ALA A 13 -15.77 -2.74 -20.94
CA ALA A 13 -16.30 -1.52 -21.56
C ALA A 13 -17.43 -0.98 -20.69
N SER A 14 -17.39 0.29 -20.28
CA SER A 14 -18.43 0.84 -19.42
C SER A 14 -18.70 2.31 -19.70
N ALA A 15 -19.96 2.70 -19.56
CA ALA A 15 -20.42 4.09 -19.54
C ALA A 15 -21.34 4.31 -18.33
N ALA A 16 -21.39 5.53 -17.82
CA ALA A 16 -22.25 5.87 -16.70
C ALA A 16 -22.70 7.32 -16.74
N LEU A 17 -23.89 7.59 -16.23
CA LEU A 17 -24.36 8.95 -15.93
C LEU A 17 -24.36 9.12 -14.42
N TYR A 18 -23.68 10.16 -13.93
CA TYR A 18 -23.75 10.61 -12.54
C TYR A 18 -24.48 11.95 -12.45
N ASP A 19 -25.52 12.05 -11.62
CA ASP A 19 -26.16 13.31 -11.27
C ASP A 19 -25.79 13.74 -9.84
N ALA A 20 -24.96 14.79 -9.74
CA ALA A 20 -24.47 15.33 -8.47
C ALA A 20 -25.57 15.96 -7.59
N GLU A 21 -26.73 16.31 -8.14
CA GLU A 21 -27.85 16.87 -7.35
C GLU A 21 -28.58 15.77 -6.57
N THR A 22 -28.72 14.59 -7.17
CA THR A 22 -29.46 13.46 -6.58
C THR A 22 -28.55 12.36 -6.02
N ASP A 23 -27.23 12.48 -6.26
CA ASP A 23 -26.22 11.45 -6.03
C ASP A 23 -26.50 10.10 -6.71
N SER A 24 -27.27 10.14 -7.81
CA SER A 24 -27.66 8.94 -8.55
C SER A 24 -26.61 8.58 -9.61
N VAL A 25 -26.36 7.28 -9.77
CA VAL A 25 -25.43 6.73 -10.77
C VAL A 25 -26.13 5.63 -11.56
N LEU A 26 -26.30 5.84 -12.86
CA LEU A 26 -26.66 4.81 -13.84
C LEU A 26 -25.37 4.26 -14.45
N ILE A 27 -25.18 2.94 -14.45
CA ILE A 27 -23.97 2.29 -14.98
C ILE A 27 -24.40 1.22 -15.99
N GLU A 28 -23.78 1.26 -17.16
CA GLU A 28 -23.81 0.20 -18.16
C GLU A 28 -22.40 -0.36 -18.34
N SER A 29 -22.29 -1.69 -18.39
CA SER A 29 -21.02 -2.39 -18.53
C SER A 29 -21.16 -3.61 -19.43
N ASP A 30 -20.14 -3.85 -20.24
CA ASP A 30 -20.02 -4.99 -21.13
C ASP A 30 -18.60 -5.58 -21.02
N PRO A 31 -18.39 -6.55 -20.13
CA PRO A 31 -17.10 -7.19 -19.92
C PRO A 31 -16.72 -8.16 -21.04
N TYR A 32 -15.46 -8.11 -21.47
CA TYR A 32 -14.87 -9.13 -22.33
C TYR A 32 -14.52 -10.39 -21.53
N GLU A 33 -15.08 -11.54 -21.93
CA GLU A 33 -14.78 -12.85 -21.36
C GLU A 33 -14.03 -13.72 -22.39
N PRO A 34 -12.75 -14.07 -22.15
CA PRO A 34 -11.98 -14.88 -23.09
C PRO A 34 -12.44 -16.34 -23.07
N ASP A 35 -12.52 -16.98 -24.24
CA ASP A 35 -12.88 -18.41 -24.38
C ASP A 35 -11.90 -19.34 -23.64
N SER A 36 -10.62 -18.94 -23.55
CA SER A 36 -9.58 -19.66 -22.81
C SER A 36 -8.41 -18.76 -22.42
N GLY A 37 -7.70 -19.10 -21.35
CA GLY A 37 -6.51 -18.37 -20.92
C GLY A 37 -6.81 -17.03 -20.21
N GLY A 38 -5.91 -16.06 -20.38
CA GLY A 38 -6.02 -14.72 -19.80
C GLY A 38 -6.40 -13.66 -20.84
N ILE A 39 -6.52 -12.41 -20.39
CA ILE A 39 -6.88 -11.28 -21.26
C ILE A 39 -5.74 -10.98 -22.26
N HIS A 40 -6.02 -11.10 -23.55
CA HIS A 40 -5.09 -10.70 -24.60
C HIS A 40 -5.35 -9.23 -25.02
N PRO A 41 -4.36 -8.31 -24.96
CA PRO A 41 -4.60 -6.88 -25.18
C PRO A 41 -5.25 -6.51 -26.52
N ARG A 42 -4.98 -7.30 -27.57
CA ARG A 42 -5.59 -7.09 -28.88
C ARG A 42 -7.07 -7.47 -28.90
N GLU A 43 -7.42 -8.60 -28.28
CA GLU A 43 -8.80 -9.11 -28.27
C GLU A 43 -9.68 -8.22 -27.38
N ALA A 44 -9.14 -7.78 -26.24
CA ALA A 44 -9.78 -6.78 -25.40
C ALA A 44 -10.05 -5.48 -26.18
N ALA A 45 -9.09 -4.99 -26.97
CA ALA A 45 -9.29 -3.79 -27.79
C ALA A 45 -10.30 -3.99 -28.94
N GLU A 46 -10.33 -5.18 -29.55
CA GLU A 46 -11.33 -5.53 -30.57
C GLU A 46 -12.75 -5.49 -29.96
N HIS A 47 -12.96 -6.12 -28.79
CA HIS A 47 -14.22 -6.02 -28.03
C HIS A 47 -14.58 -4.57 -27.71
N MET A 48 -13.65 -3.79 -27.16
CA MET A 48 -13.88 -2.39 -26.78
C MET A 48 -14.33 -1.52 -27.96
N SER A 49 -13.88 -1.82 -29.18
CA SER A 49 -14.21 -1.03 -30.37
C SER A 49 -15.69 -1.10 -30.75
N GLU A 50 -16.36 -2.20 -30.39
CA GLU A 50 -17.79 -2.43 -30.60
C GLU A 50 -18.58 -2.05 -29.34
N ALA A 51 -18.12 -2.51 -28.17
CA ALA A 51 -18.85 -2.38 -26.91
C ALA A 51 -18.92 -0.94 -26.36
N ILE A 52 -17.84 -0.14 -26.48
CA ILE A 52 -17.83 1.24 -25.94
C ILE A 52 -18.91 2.12 -26.60
N PRO A 53 -19.05 2.19 -27.94
CA PRO A 53 -20.15 2.91 -28.57
C PRO A 53 -21.52 2.47 -28.07
N GLU A 54 -21.75 1.17 -27.88
CA GLU A 54 -23.04 0.64 -27.44
C GLU A 54 -23.40 1.01 -26.01
N VAL A 55 -22.47 0.88 -25.05
CA VAL A 55 -22.74 1.27 -23.65
C VAL A 55 -22.96 2.79 -23.54
N VAL A 56 -22.22 3.59 -24.32
CA VAL A 56 -22.39 5.05 -24.36
C VAL A 56 -23.76 5.42 -24.91
N ASP A 57 -24.19 4.79 -26.01
CA ASP A 57 -25.51 5.03 -26.62
C ASP A 57 -26.66 4.68 -25.65
N ARG A 58 -26.56 3.55 -24.94
CA ARG A 58 -27.53 3.16 -23.92
C ARG A 58 -27.65 4.20 -22.81
N VAL A 59 -26.52 4.64 -22.26
CA VAL A 59 -26.50 5.65 -21.18
C VAL A 59 -26.99 7.01 -21.65
N LEU A 60 -26.55 7.47 -22.83
CA LEU A 60 -26.97 8.75 -23.37
C LEU A 60 -28.47 8.76 -23.68
N THR A 61 -28.99 7.69 -24.28
CA THR A 61 -30.43 7.54 -24.56
C THR A 61 -31.25 7.58 -23.26
N ALA A 62 -30.79 6.89 -22.21
CA ALA A 62 -31.45 6.94 -20.91
C ALA A 62 -31.40 8.35 -20.29
N ALA A 63 -30.25 9.02 -20.39
CA ALA A 63 -30.07 10.38 -19.90
C ALA A 63 -31.02 11.37 -20.61
N GLU A 64 -31.12 11.29 -21.93
CA GLU A 64 -31.98 12.14 -22.76
C GLU A 64 -33.47 11.87 -22.51
N ALA A 65 -33.85 10.61 -22.25
CA ALA A 65 -35.21 10.25 -21.91
C ALA A 65 -35.66 10.84 -20.57
N GLU A 66 -34.75 10.96 -19.60
CA GLU A 66 -35.04 11.50 -18.26
C GLU A 66 -34.91 13.03 -18.19
N HIS A 67 -33.86 13.60 -18.80
CA HIS A 67 -33.47 15.00 -18.60
C HIS A 67 -33.58 15.86 -19.88
N GLY A 68 -33.90 15.28 -21.03
CA GLY A 68 -33.99 15.98 -22.31
C GLY A 68 -32.64 16.09 -23.04
N PRO A 69 -32.56 16.84 -24.15
CA PRO A 69 -31.39 16.86 -25.04
C PRO A 69 -30.11 17.42 -24.40
N ASP A 70 -30.23 18.24 -23.35
CA ASP A 70 -29.11 18.83 -22.60
C ASP A 70 -28.84 18.03 -21.30
N ALA A 71 -28.97 16.70 -21.35
CA ALA A 71 -28.88 15.82 -20.18
C ALA A 71 -27.46 15.70 -19.58
N VAL A 72 -26.43 16.10 -20.32
CA VAL A 72 -25.02 15.93 -19.95
C VAL A 72 -24.34 17.29 -19.90
N ASP A 73 -23.74 17.63 -18.77
CA ASP A 73 -23.01 18.88 -18.55
C ASP A 73 -21.50 18.76 -18.82
N ALA A 74 -20.95 17.54 -18.73
CA ALA A 74 -19.54 17.23 -19.03
C ALA A 74 -19.34 15.75 -19.36
N VAL A 75 -18.26 15.42 -20.07
CA VAL A 75 -17.83 14.05 -20.34
C VAL A 75 -16.52 13.77 -19.60
N ALA A 76 -16.49 12.68 -18.84
CA ALA A 76 -15.29 12.20 -18.15
C ALA A 76 -14.83 10.87 -18.74
N PHE A 77 -13.52 10.62 -18.81
CA PHE A 77 -13.00 9.37 -19.32
C PHE A 77 -11.78 8.89 -18.55
N SER A 78 -11.58 7.58 -18.47
CA SER A 78 -10.37 7.00 -17.91
C SER A 78 -9.17 7.28 -18.82
N ARG A 79 -8.34 8.25 -18.41
CA ARG A 79 -7.14 8.68 -19.15
C ARG A 79 -5.98 7.69 -18.97
N GLY A 80 -5.98 6.97 -17.84
CA GLY A 80 -4.98 5.98 -17.48
C GLY A 80 -4.92 5.75 -15.96
N PRO A 81 -4.08 4.82 -15.47
CA PRO A 81 -3.23 3.92 -16.28
C PRO A 81 -4.05 2.78 -16.90
N GLY A 82 -3.49 2.04 -17.85
CA GLY A 82 -4.22 0.94 -18.51
C GLY A 82 -3.62 0.46 -19.84
N LEU A 83 -4.29 -0.50 -20.48
CA LEU A 83 -3.89 -1.05 -21.77
C LEU A 83 -3.99 0.03 -22.86
N GLY A 84 -2.84 0.43 -23.41
CA GLY A 84 -2.76 1.49 -24.43
C GLY A 84 -3.74 1.35 -25.60
N PRO A 85 -3.94 0.15 -26.19
CA PRO A 85 -4.96 -0.06 -27.22
C PRO A 85 -6.39 0.28 -26.76
N CYS A 86 -6.81 -0.19 -25.58
CA CYS A 86 -8.14 0.07 -25.03
C CYS A 86 -8.33 1.55 -24.67
N LEU A 87 -7.33 2.16 -24.00
CA LEU A 87 -7.36 3.59 -23.65
C LEU A 87 -7.57 4.48 -24.88
N ARG A 88 -6.93 4.18 -26.02
CA ARG A 88 -7.11 4.97 -27.25
C ARG A 88 -8.54 4.94 -27.77
N ILE A 89 -9.25 3.82 -27.62
CA ILE A 89 -10.66 3.68 -28.00
C ILE A 89 -11.52 4.55 -27.08
N VAL A 90 -11.36 4.39 -25.76
CA VAL A 90 -12.07 5.19 -24.74
C VAL A 90 -11.86 6.68 -24.96
N GLY A 91 -10.61 7.13 -25.08
CA GLY A 91 -10.32 8.54 -25.29
C GLY A 91 -10.90 9.07 -26.61
N THR A 92 -10.99 8.24 -27.65
CA THR A 92 -11.58 8.65 -28.94
C THR A 92 -13.09 8.81 -28.83
N ALA A 93 -13.78 7.86 -28.18
CA ALA A 93 -15.21 7.97 -27.89
C ALA A 93 -15.52 9.22 -27.04
N ALA A 94 -14.75 9.45 -25.98
CA ALA A 94 -14.94 10.60 -25.09
C ALA A 94 -14.76 11.94 -25.80
N ARG A 95 -13.69 12.10 -26.60
CA ARG A 95 -13.46 13.31 -27.39
C ARG A 95 -14.58 13.56 -28.40
N ALA A 96 -15.03 12.51 -29.10
CA ALA A 96 -16.09 12.61 -30.08
C ALA A 96 -17.42 13.03 -29.42
N LEU A 97 -17.76 12.42 -28.29
CA LEU A 97 -18.97 12.73 -27.53
C LEU A 97 -18.95 14.16 -26.98
N ALA A 98 -17.87 14.54 -26.28
CA ALA A 98 -17.72 15.90 -25.73
C ALA A 98 -17.80 16.97 -26.82
N GLY A 99 -17.14 16.75 -27.97
CA GLY A 99 -17.19 17.65 -29.11
C GLY A 99 -18.57 17.73 -29.78
N THR A 100 -19.32 16.62 -29.80
CA THR A 100 -20.68 16.58 -30.37
C THR A 100 -21.69 17.32 -29.48
N LEU A 101 -21.59 17.13 -28.17
CA LEU A 101 -22.45 17.78 -27.18
C LEU A 101 -22.04 19.23 -26.88
N GLY A 102 -20.81 19.63 -27.24
CA GLY A 102 -20.28 20.97 -26.94
C GLY A 102 -20.01 21.19 -25.46
N VAL A 103 -19.66 20.12 -24.73
CA VAL A 103 -19.46 20.13 -23.27
C VAL A 103 -18.00 19.90 -22.89
N PRO A 104 -17.55 20.31 -21.69
CA PRO A 104 -16.19 20.09 -21.23
C PRO A 104 -15.81 18.60 -21.15
N LEU A 105 -14.52 18.33 -21.39
CA LEU A 105 -13.92 17.01 -21.27
C LEU A 105 -13.05 16.94 -20.02
N VAL A 106 -13.13 15.84 -19.27
CA VAL A 106 -12.35 15.60 -18.05
C VAL A 106 -11.55 14.31 -18.17
N GLY A 107 -10.22 14.40 -18.02
CA GLY A 107 -9.31 13.26 -18.05
C GLY A 107 -9.05 12.71 -16.66
N VAL A 108 -9.65 11.57 -16.33
CA VAL A 108 -9.66 11.01 -14.97
C VAL A 108 -8.57 9.94 -14.81
N ASN A 109 -7.87 9.95 -13.69
CA ASN A 109 -6.99 8.85 -13.30
C ASN A 109 -7.81 7.69 -12.72
N HIS A 110 -7.69 6.51 -13.32
CA HIS A 110 -8.45 5.32 -12.98
C HIS A 110 -8.21 4.84 -11.54
N MET A 111 -6.96 4.89 -11.04
CA MET A 111 -6.65 4.45 -9.68
C MET A 111 -7.21 5.43 -8.63
N VAL A 112 -7.17 6.73 -8.92
CA VAL A 112 -7.79 7.77 -8.07
C VAL A 112 -9.32 7.66 -8.12
N ALA A 113 -9.92 7.24 -9.24
CA ALA A 113 -11.36 7.04 -9.34
C ALA A 113 -11.86 5.93 -8.41
N HIS A 114 -11.20 4.77 -8.39
CA HIS A 114 -11.47 3.67 -7.44
C HIS A 114 -11.41 4.14 -5.97
N LEU A 115 -10.45 5.01 -5.66
CA LEU A 115 -10.31 5.59 -4.33
C LEU A 115 -11.47 6.56 -4.02
N GLU A 116 -11.68 7.54 -4.89
CA GLU A 116 -12.62 8.64 -4.66
C GLU A 116 -14.07 8.18 -4.65
N ILE A 117 -14.44 7.12 -5.38
CA ILE A 117 -15.77 6.53 -5.25
C ILE A 117 -15.97 5.91 -3.86
N GLY A 118 -14.95 5.23 -3.33
CA GLY A 118 -15.04 4.63 -2.01
C GLY A 118 -15.10 5.65 -0.89
N ARG A 119 -14.30 6.70 -1.00
CA ARG A 119 -14.36 7.86 -0.10
C ARG A 119 -15.69 8.61 -0.19
N HIS A 120 -16.21 8.80 -1.39
CA HIS A 120 -17.50 9.46 -1.61
C HIS A 120 -18.64 8.70 -0.94
N ARG A 121 -18.62 7.36 -1.01
CA ARG A 121 -19.65 6.49 -0.42
C ARG A 121 -19.49 6.30 1.09
N SER A 122 -18.28 6.38 1.62
CA SER A 122 -18.04 6.28 3.06
C SER A 122 -18.36 7.56 3.81
N GLY A 123 -18.17 8.72 3.19
CA GLY A 123 -18.19 10.02 3.88
C GLY A 123 -16.94 10.27 4.73
N PHE A 124 -15.87 9.49 4.53
CA PHE A 124 -14.63 9.62 5.28
C PHE A 124 -13.86 10.88 4.93
N ASP A 125 -13.34 11.52 5.98
CA ASP A 125 -12.67 12.79 5.87
C ASP A 125 -11.24 12.63 5.36
N ASN A 126 -10.50 11.58 5.73
CA ASN A 126 -9.10 11.45 5.35
C ASN A 126 -8.60 10.00 5.43
N PRO A 127 -9.16 9.09 4.60
CA PRO A 127 -8.84 7.68 4.67
C PRO A 127 -7.47 7.35 4.09
N VAL A 128 -6.87 6.29 4.63
CA VAL A 128 -5.93 5.45 3.87
C VAL A 128 -6.76 4.60 2.92
N CYS A 129 -6.27 4.40 1.70
CA CYS A 129 -7.01 3.70 0.67
C CYS A 129 -6.19 2.54 0.11
N LEU A 130 -6.68 1.33 0.31
CA LEU A 130 -6.16 0.13 -0.33
C LEU A 130 -6.91 -0.08 -1.64
N ASN A 131 -6.20 0.05 -2.76
CA ASN A 131 -6.73 -0.35 -4.06
C ASN A 131 -6.11 -1.71 -4.45
N ALA A 132 -6.90 -2.77 -4.44
CA ALA A 132 -6.49 -4.14 -4.76
C ALA A 132 -7.16 -4.59 -6.07
N SER A 133 -6.41 -4.57 -7.17
CA SER A 133 -6.92 -4.88 -8.51
C SER A 133 -6.15 -6.02 -9.19
N GLY A 134 -6.57 -6.36 -10.41
CA GLY A 134 -5.89 -7.37 -11.23
C GLY A 134 -4.45 -6.97 -11.57
N ALA A 135 -4.26 -5.73 -12.01
CA ALA A 135 -2.97 -5.25 -12.47
C ALA A 135 -2.11 -4.65 -11.34
N ASN A 136 -2.75 -4.08 -10.31
CA ASN A 136 -2.08 -3.24 -9.34
C ASN A 136 -2.55 -3.53 -7.92
N ALA A 137 -1.71 -3.18 -6.96
CA ALA A 137 -2.12 -3.03 -5.58
C ALA A 137 -1.37 -1.84 -4.99
N HIS A 138 -2.09 -0.83 -4.48
CA HIS A 138 -1.49 0.35 -3.86
C HIS A 138 -2.19 0.69 -2.54
N LEU A 139 -1.41 1.15 -1.59
CA LEU A 139 -1.84 1.91 -0.43
C LEU A 139 -1.63 3.39 -0.72
N LEU A 140 -2.70 4.15 -0.73
CA LEU A 140 -2.70 5.57 -1.04
C LEU A 140 -3.14 6.37 0.18
N GLY A 141 -2.53 7.54 0.38
CA GLY A 141 -2.96 8.51 1.37
C GLY A 141 -2.87 9.93 0.84
N TYR A 142 -3.87 10.76 1.14
CA TYR A 142 -3.90 12.16 0.67
C TYR A 142 -2.94 13.05 1.46
N HIS A 143 -1.97 13.68 0.82
CA HIS A 143 -1.06 14.62 1.47
C HIS A 143 -0.63 15.74 0.52
N ASP A 144 -0.82 16.98 0.98
CA ASP A 144 -0.37 18.21 0.32
C ASP A 144 -0.82 18.31 -1.15
N GLY A 145 -2.14 18.28 -1.35
CA GLY A 145 -2.73 18.45 -2.67
C GLY A 145 -2.58 17.26 -3.61
N ARG A 146 -2.06 16.11 -3.15
CA ARG A 146 -1.88 14.90 -3.97
C ARG A 146 -2.14 13.63 -3.18
N TYR A 147 -2.50 12.55 -3.87
CA TYR A 147 -2.41 11.21 -3.28
C TYR A 147 -0.94 10.75 -3.30
N ARG A 148 -0.46 10.17 -2.21
CA ARG A 148 0.89 9.60 -2.11
C ARG A 148 0.79 8.10 -2.03
N VAL A 149 1.67 7.41 -2.76
CA VAL A 149 1.84 5.96 -2.62
C VAL A 149 2.58 5.72 -1.32
N LEU A 150 1.90 5.09 -0.36
CA LEU A 150 2.45 4.65 0.91
C LEU A 150 3.10 3.26 0.79
N GLY A 151 2.55 2.41 -0.07
CA GLY A 151 3.13 1.11 -0.41
C GLY A 151 2.48 0.55 -1.66
N GLU A 152 3.21 -0.29 -2.39
CA GLU A 152 2.75 -0.90 -3.63
C GLU A 152 3.28 -2.32 -3.84
N THR A 153 2.68 -3.05 -4.79
CA THR A 153 3.24 -4.32 -5.23
C THR A 153 4.57 -4.10 -5.96
N MET A 154 5.59 -4.87 -5.62
CA MET A 154 6.91 -4.82 -6.27
C MET A 154 6.95 -5.56 -7.61
N ASP A 155 5.94 -6.40 -7.90
CA ASP A 155 5.92 -7.25 -9.09
C ASP A 155 4.59 -7.21 -9.86
N ALA A 156 3.63 -8.04 -9.48
CA ALA A 156 2.35 -8.21 -10.15
C ALA A 156 1.22 -7.76 -9.22
N GLY A 157 0.11 -7.29 -9.80
CA GLY A 157 -1.12 -7.09 -9.05
C GLY A 157 -1.62 -8.38 -8.42
N VAL A 158 -2.30 -8.24 -7.28
CA VAL A 158 -2.85 -9.38 -6.52
C VAL A 158 -3.77 -10.25 -7.37
N GLY A 159 -4.65 -9.65 -8.19
CA GLY A 159 -5.53 -10.44 -9.04
C GLY A 159 -4.79 -11.18 -10.16
N ASN A 160 -3.68 -10.65 -10.68
CA ASN A 160 -2.84 -11.37 -11.65
C ASN A 160 -2.12 -12.55 -11.01
N ALA A 161 -1.64 -12.41 -9.76
CA ALA A 161 -1.05 -13.54 -9.03
C ALA A 161 -2.06 -14.69 -8.84
N ILE A 162 -3.30 -14.35 -8.49
CA ILE A 162 -4.42 -15.32 -8.40
C ILE A 162 -4.72 -15.91 -9.78
N ASP A 163 -4.91 -15.08 -10.81
CA ASP A 163 -5.23 -15.54 -12.17
C ASP A 163 -4.10 -16.40 -12.78
N LYS A 164 -2.84 -16.17 -12.40
CA LYS A 164 -1.70 -16.99 -12.81
C LYS A 164 -1.83 -18.41 -12.25
N PHE A 165 -2.22 -18.55 -10.99
CA PHE A 165 -2.49 -19.86 -10.39
C PHE A 165 -3.72 -20.52 -11.04
N THR A 166 -4.82 -19.79 -11.21
CA THR A 166 -6.04 -20.39 -11.80
C THR A 166 -5.80 -20.88 -13.24
N ARG A 167 -4.99 -20.16 -14.03
CA ARG A 167 -4.58 -20.62 -15.36
C ARG A 167 -3.72 -21.89 -15.30
N HIS A 168 -2.84 -22.01 -14.30
CA HIS A 168 -2.00 -23.19 -14.10
C HIS A 168 -2.83 -24.45 -13.88
N VAL A 169 -3.91 -24.35 -13.08
CA VAL A 169 -4.87 -25.45 -12.84
C VAL A 169 -5.95 -25.58 -13.92
N GLY A 170 -5.83 -24.85 -15.03
CA GLY A 170 -6.71 -24.98 -16.20
C GLY A 170 -8.06 -24.24 -16.13
N TRP A 171 -8.23 -23.30 -15.20
CA TRP A 171 -9.44 -22.48 -15.11
C TRP A 171 -9.37 -21.23 -16.01
N SER A 172 -10.50 -20.87 -16.61
CA SER A 172 -10.66 -19.60 -17.35
C SER A 172 -10.75 -18.38 -16.44
N HIS A 173 -10.48 -17.19 -16.97
CA HIS A 173 -10.79 -15.92 -16.30
C HIS A 173 -12.33 -15.73 -16.17
N PRO A 174 -12.84 -15.09 -15.10
CA PRO A 174 -12.12 -14.58 -13.92
C PRO A 174 -11.76 -15.67 -12.90
N GLY A 175 -10.54 -15.63 -12.38
CA GLY A 175 -10.03 -16.61 -11.41
C GLY A 175 -10.45 -16.35 -9.97
N GLY A 176 -10.53 -15.08 -9.56
CA GLY A 176 -10.84 -14.65 -8.18
C GLY A 176 -12.05 -15.36 -7.54
N PRO A 177 -13.25 -15.28 -8.14
CA PRO A 177 -14.45 -15.92 -7.58
C PRO A 177 -14.35 -17.45 -7.46
N LYS A 178 -13.54 -18.09 -8.31
CA LYS A 178 -13.33 -19.55 -8.31
C LYS A 178 -12.43 -19.97 -7.15
N VAL A 179 -11.35 -19.21 -6.92
CA VAL A 179 -10.46 -19.41 -5.76
C VAL A 179 -11.23 -19.18 -4.46
N GLU A 180 -12.04 -18.13 -4.39
CA GLU A 180 -12.89 -17.85 -3.22
C GLU A 180 -13.85 -19.02 -2.92
N SER A 181 -14.54 -19.52 -3.94
CA SER A 181 -15.47 -20.65 -3.78
C SER A 181 -14.76 -21.93 -3.33
N ALA A 182 -13.63 -22.30 -3.96
CA ALA A 182 -12.87 -23.49 -3.61
C ALA A 182 -12.26 -23.41 -2.21
N ALA A 183 -11.79 -22.23 -1.81
CA ALA A 183 -11.29 -21.99 -0.47
C ALA A 183 -12.38 -22.08 0.61
N ALA A 184 -13.58 -21.58 0.33
CA ALA A 184 -14.72 -21.72 1.23
C ALA A 184 -15.12 -23.19 1.42
N GLU A 185 -15.14 -23.97 0.34
CA GLU A 185 -15.38 -25.42 0.40
C GLU A 185 -14.32 -26.14 1.26
N PHE A 186 -13.05 -25.78 1.13
CA PHE A 186 -11.99 -26.32 1.98
C PHE A 186 -12.13 -25.89 3.44
N ALA A 187 -12.48 -24.64 3.72
CA ALA A 187 -12.67 -24.16 5.08
C ALA A 187 -13.78 -24.92 5.82
N GLU A 188 -14.83 -25.36 5.10
CA GLU A 188 -15.92 -26.16 5.67
C GLU A 188 -15.57 -27.65 5.85
N THR A 189 -14.71 -28.22 5.00
CA THR A 189 -14.47 -29.67 4.92
C THR A 189 -13.09 -30.12 5.41
N GLY A 190 -12.09 -29.23 5.35
CA GLY A 190 -10.68 -29.46 5.65
C GLY A 190 -10.34 -29.43 7.14
N SER A 191 -11.30 -29.13 8.02
CA SER A 191 -11.15 -29.32 9.45
C SER A 191 -11.13 -30.81 9.81
N GLY A 192 -9.96 -31.43 9.77
CA GLY A 192 -9.75 -32.86 10.04
C GLY A 192 -10.18 -33.35 11.44
N GLU A 193 -10.51 -32.43 12.35
CA GLU A 193 -11.09 -32.74 13.65
C GLU A 193 -12.51 -32.18 13.75
N SER A 194 -13.52 -33.04 13.82
CA SER A 194 -14.91 -32.62 14.04
C SER A 194 -15.09 -32.06 15.46
N GLY A 195 -14.83 -30.75 15.61
CA GLY A 195 -15.03 -29.94 16.80
C GLY A 195 -15.28 -28.48 16.42
N ALA A 196 -16.07 -27.77 17.21
CA ALA A 196 -16.49 -26.39 16.95
C ALA A 196 -15.33 -25.36 16.92
N ASP A 197 -14.12 -25.77 17.35
CA ASP A 197 -12.90 -24.95 17.41
C ASP A 197 -11.80 -25.44 16.44
N SER A 198 -12.13 -26.33 15.48
CA SER A 198 -11.16 -26.82 14.51
C SER A 198 -10.89 -25.77 13.43
N VAL A 199 -9.61 -25.50 13.20
CA VAL A 199 -9.12 -24.55 12.21
C VAL A 199 -8.58 -25.35 11.02
N ALA A 200 -8.88 -24.95 9.79
CA ALA A 200 -8.42 -25.65 8.60
C ALA A 200 -6.88 -25.64 8.50
N ASP A 201 -6.30 -26.71 7.96
CA ASP A 201 -4.85 -26.79 7.77
C ASP A 201 -4.36 -25.74 6.75
N LEU A 202 -3.16 -25.20 6.98
CA LEU A 202 -2.58 -24.15 6.15
C LEU A 202 -1.25 -24.60 5.53
N LEU A 203 -1.13 -24.52 4.20
CA LEU A 203 0.13 -24.75 3.50
C LEU A 203 1.13 -23.64 3.83
N ASP A 204 2.40 -24.01 4.03
CA ASP A 204 3.48 -23.04 4.18
C ASP A 204 3.78 -22.38 2.82
N LEU A 205 3.33 -21.14 2.65
CA LEU A 205 3.51 -20.35 1.44
C LEU A 205 4.35 -19.09 1.73
N PRO A 206 5.17 -18.61 0.77
CA PRO A 206 5.99 -17.42 0.98
C PRO A 206 5.18 -16.18 1.39
N TYR A 207 5.55 -15.56 2.50
CA TYR A 207 4.96 -14.30 2.99
C TYR A 207 5.98 -13.15 2.82
N VAL A 208 5.82 -12.34 1.77
CA VAL A 208 6.81 -11.32 1.38
C VAL A 208 6.24 -9.91 1.53
N VAL A 209 6.58 -9.28 2.66
CA VAL A 209 6.33 -7.85 2.95
C VAL A 209 7.67 -7.17 3.24
N LYS A 210 7.93 -6.04 2.59
CA LYS A 210 9.12 -5.20 2.78
C LYS A 210 8.65 -3.76 3.04
N GLY A 211 8.74 -3.30 4.28
CA GLY A 211 8.20 -2.01 4.70
C GLY A 211 6.67 -1.99 4.56
N MET A 212 6.18 -1.24 3.57
CA MET A 212 4.77 -1.20 3.16
C MET A 212 4.54 -1.81 1.77
N ASP A 213 5.60 -2.27 1.12
CA ASP A 213 5.57 -2.92 -0.18
C ASP A 213 5.48 -4.44 -0.02
N PHE A 214 5.00 -5.11 -1.05
CA PHE A 214 4.71 -6.55 -1.02
C PHE A 214 4.90 -7.19 -2.39
N SER A 215 5.06 -8.50 -2.43
CA SER A 215 5.34 -9.25 -3.66
C SER A 215 4.50 -10.51 -3.72
N PHE A 216 3.89 -10.78 -4.88
CA PHE A 216 3.04 -11.94 -5.09
C PHE A 216 3.58 -12.95 -6.10
N SER A 217 4.70 -12.67 -6.76
CA SER A 217 5.29 -13.61 -7.73
C SER A 217 5.73 -14.92 -7.08
N GLY A 218 6.42 -14.84 -5.93
CA GLY A 218 6.92 -16.00 -5.21
C GLY A 218 5.80 -16.91 -4.70
N ILE A 219 4.75 -16.34 -4.11
CA ILE A 219 3.61 -17.11 -3.61
C ILE A 219 2.81 -17.77 -4.74
N SER A 220 2.64 -17.08 -5.88
CA SER A 220 1.99 -17.67 -7.06
C SER A 220 2.78 -18.86 -7.61
N SER A 221 4.11 -18.78 -7.65
CA SER A 221 4.95 -19.90 -8.06
C SER A 221 4.88 -21.07 -7.05
N ALA A 222 4.93 -20.80 -5.75
CA ALA A 222 4.80 -21.83 -4.73
C ALA A 222 3.43 -22.55 -4.78
N ALA A 223 2.34 -21.82 -5.08
CA ALA A 223 1.03 -22.40 -5.28
C ALA A 223 0.97 -23.33 -6.52
N ASN A 224 1.67 -22.97 -7.60
CA ASN A 224 1.79 -23.83 -8.78
C ASN A 224 2.60 -25.09 -8.47
N ASP A 225 3.73 -24.96 -7.76
CA ASP A 225 4.57 -26.09 -7.36
C ASP A 225 3.78 -27.05 -6.45
N ALA A 226 2.98 -26.54 -5.51
CA ALA A 226 2.10 -27.36 -4.68
C ALA A 226 1.05 -28.12 -5.50
N ALA A 227 0.49 -27.50 -6.54
CA ALA A 227 -0.44 -28.18 -7.45
C ALA A 227 0.26 -29.29 -8.25
N ASP A 228 1.49 -29.04 -8.71
CA ASP A 228 2.30 -30.03 -9.44
C ASP A 228 2.72 -31.20 -8.54
N ASP A 229 2.92 -30.95 -7.24
CA ASP A 229 3.17 -31.95 -6.21
C ASP A 229 1.91 -32.73 -5.77
N GLY A 230 0.74 -32.37 -6.30
CA GLY A 230 -0.52 -33.08 -6.11
C GLY A 230 -1.30 -32.69 -4.85
N VAL A 231 -1.00 -31.53 -4.26
CA VAL A 231 -1.82 -30.96 -3.18
C VAL A 231 -3.22 -30.61 -3.71
N PRO A 232 -4.31 -30.88 -2.96
CA PRO A 232 -5.66 -30.53 -3.36
C PRO A 232 -5.80 -29.04 -3.72
N VAL A 233 -6.48 -28.74 -4.81
CA VAL A 233 -6.60 -27.36 -5.33
C VAL A 233 -7.34 -26.46 -4.33
N GLU A 234 -8.31 -27.01 -3.62
CA GLU A 234 -9.13 -26.33 -2.62
C GLU A 234 -8.27 -25.89 -1.40
N GLU A 235 -7.35 -26.74 -0.96
CA GLU A 235 -6.36 -26.45 0.10
C GLU A 235 -5.38 -25.35 -0.32
N ILE A 236 -4.91 -25.41 -1.58
CA ILE A 236 -4.06 -24.37 -2.15
C ILE A 236 -4.83 -23.05 -2.26
N CYS A 237 -6.08 -23.06 -2.70
CA CYS A 237 -6.94 -21.87 -2.79
C CYS A 237 -7.12 -21.23 -1.41
N PHE A 238 -7.41 -22.03 -0.38
CA PHE A 238 -7.52 -21.55 1.00
C PHE A 238 -6.23 -20.91 1.49
N SER A 239 -5.12 -21.62 1.35
CA SER A 239 -3.82 -21.16 1.83
C SER A 239 -3.34 -19.91 1.09
N LEU A 240 -3.47 -19.88 -0.24
CA LEU A 240 -3.14 -18.74 -1.08
C LEU A 240 -3.94 -17.49 -0.65
N GLN A 241 -5.24 -17.66 -0.41
CA GLN A 241 -6.14 -16.59 0.00
C GLN A 241 -5.75 -16.02 1.38
N GLU A 242 -5.54 -16.88 2.37
CA GLU A 242 -5.14 -16.46 3.73
C GLU A 242 -3.83 -15.70 3.73
N HIS A 243 -2.82 -16.16 2.98
CA HIS A 243 -1.52 -15.49 2.92
C HIS A 243 -1.60 -14.15 2.19
N VAL A 244 -2.22 -14.12 1.00
CA VAL A 244 -2.32 -12.90 0.18
C VAL A 244 -3.09 -11.81 0.90
N PHE A 245 -4.22 -12.14 1.53
CA PHE A 245 -5.02 -11.15 2.22
C PHE A 245 -4.42 -10.75 3.56
N ALA A 246 -3.71 -11.66 4.26
CA ALA A 246 -2.96 -11.29 5.45
C ALA A 246 -1.82 -10.32 5.12
N MET A 247 -1.18 -10.44 3.95
CA MET A 247 -0.21 -9.44 3.47
C MET A 247 -0.87 -8.08 3.27
N LEU A 248 -2.00 -8.02 2.54
CA LEU A 248 -2.74 -6.78 2.30
C LEU A 248 -3.25 -6.13 3.60
N ALA A 249 -3.73 -6.93 4.56
CA ALA A 249 -4.17 -6.45 5.86
C ALA A 249 -3.02 -5.93 6.71
N GLU A 250 -1.86 -6.62 6.70
CA GLU A 250 -0.66 -6.17 7.39
C GLU A 250 -0.18 -4.80 6.86
N VAL A 251 -0.06 -4.65 5.55
CA VAL A 251 0.41 -3.38 4.97
C VAL A 251 -0.59 -2.25 5.18
N SER A 252 -1.90 -2.55 5.21
CA SER A 252 -2.94 -1.59 5.57
C SER A 252 -2.82 -1.14 7.03
N GLU A 253 -2.61 -2.07 7.97
CA GLU A 253 -2.38 -1.77 9.39
C GLU A 253 -1.12 -0.90 9.60
N ARG A 254 -0.05 -1.21 8.86
CA ARG A 254 1.19 -0.43 8.85
C ARG A 254 0.95 1.00 8.33
N ALA A 255 0.23 1.16 7.23
CA ALA A 255 -0.09 2.46 6.65
C ALA A 255 -0.95 3.33 7.59
N LEU A 256 -1.97 2.74 8.23
CA LEU A 256 -2.77 3.43 9.27
C LEU A 256 -1.90 3.84 10.46
N SER A 257 -0.94 3.01 10.85
CA SER A 257 0.01 3.33 11.94
C SER A 257 0.99 4.43 11.58
N LEU A 258 1.50 4.45 10.35
CA LEU A 258 2.41 5.46 9.87
C LEU A 258 1.73 6.83 9.78
N THR A 259 0.53 6.87 9.21
CA THR A 259 -0.24 8.11 9.00
C THR A 259 -0.91 8.62 10.27
N GLY A 260 -1.30 7.71 11.17
CA GLY A 260 -2.19 8.03 12.30
C GLY A 260 -3.63 8.28 11.86
N ALA A 261 -4.00 7.77 10.68
CA ALA A 261 -5.36 7.75 10.19
C ALA A 261 -6.14 6.60 10.85
N ASP A 262 -7.44 6.83 11.03
CA ASP A 262 -8.37 5.92 11.69
C ASP A 262 -9.49 5.50 10.72
N GLU A 263 -9.27 5.64 9.42
CA GLU A 263 -10.24 5.37 8.35
C GLU A 263 -9.54 4.60 7.22
N LEU A 264 -10.11 3.46 6.80
CA LEU A 264 -9.64 2.65 5.68
C LEU A 264 -10.73 2.48 4.63
N VAL A 265 -10.42 2.84 3.38
CA VAL A 265 -11.26 2.56 2.21
C VAL A 265 -10.63 1.44 1.39
N LEU A 266 -11.44 0.48 0.97
CA LEU A 266 -11.05 -0.59 0.06
C LEU A 266 -11.68 -0.35 -1.33
N GLY A 267 -10.87 -0.47 -2.39
CA GLY A 267 -11.29 -0.42 -3.78
C GLY A 267 -10.57 -1.44 -4.67
N GLY A 268 -10.95 -1.50 -5.95
CA GLY A 268 -10.38 -2.43 -6.93
C GLY A 268 -11.08 -3.80 -7.00
N GLY A 269 -10.93 -4.51 -8.11
CA GLY A 269 -11.71 -5.72 -8.39
C GLY A 269 -11.54 -6.87 -7.40
N VAL A 270 -10.38 -6.98 -6.75
CA VAL A 270 -10.13 -8.03 -5.74
C VAL A 270 -10.84 -7.72 -4.42
N ALA A 271 -11.23 -6.46 -4.18
CA ALA A 271 -12.04 -6.06 -3.04
C ALA A 271 -13.42 -6.73 -2.98
N GLN A 272 -13.88 -7.32 -4.10
CA GLN A 272 -15.13 -8.07 -4.10
C GLN A 272 -15.06 -9.37 -3.31
N ASN A 273 -13.88 -9.87 -3.00
CA ASN A 273 -13.73 -11.06 -2.18
C ASN A 273 -14.22 -10.78 -0.74
N ASP A 274 -15.10 -11.62 -0.23
CA ASP A 274 -15.67 -11.54 1.12
C ASP A 274 -14.59 -11.72 2.18
N ARG A 275 -13.69 -12.70 2.02
CA ARG A 275 -12.64 -12.98 3.00
C ARG A 275 -11.65 -11.82 3.17
N LEU A 276 -11.27 -11.14 2.09
CA LEU A 276 -10.44 -9.92 2.18
C LEU A 276 -11.17 -8.82 2.96
N ARG A 277 -12.46 -8.61 2.68
CA ARG A 277 -13.28 -7.61 3.38
C ARG A 277 -13.42 -7.93 4.86
N GLU A 278 -13.65 -9.20 5.21
CA GLU A 278 -13.70 -9.68 6.60
C GLU A 278 -12.38 -9.42 7.33
N MET A 279 -11.25 -9.77 6.71
CA MET A 279 -9.93 -9.62 7.30
C MET A 279 -9.58 -8.16 7.57
N LEU A 280 -9.88 -7.27 6.61
CA LEU A 280 -9.65 -5.82 6.77
C LEU A 280 -10.59 -5.21 7.81
N ALA A 281 -11.86 -5.63 7.85
CA ALA A 281 -12.81 -5.18 8.86
C ALA A 281 -12.36 -5.58 10.27
N ALA A 282 -11.95 -6.84 10.47
CA ALA A 282 -11.44 -7.33 11.75
C ALA A 282 -10.15 -6.59 12.19
N MET A 283 -9.25 -6.31 11.25
CA MET A 283 -8.05 -5.51 11.51
C MET A 283 -8.41 -4.10 11.98
N CYS A 284 -9.34 -3.43 11.27
CA CYS A 284 -9.79 -2.09 11.62
C CYS A 284 -10.50 -2.07 12.98
N GLU A 285 -11.35 -3.04 13.29
CA GLU A 285 -12.04 -3.16 14.58
C GLU A 285 -11.05 -3.27 15.76
N VAL A 286 -10.07 -4.16 15.68
CA VAL A 286 -9.04 -4.35 16.74
C VAL A 286 -8.20 -3.09 16.95
N ARG A 287 -8.00 -2.32 15.87
CA ARG A 287 -7.26 -1.06 15.89
C ARG A 287 -8.09 0.11 16.41
N GLY A 288 -9.42 0.06 16.27
CA GLY A 288 -10.31 1.20 16.47
C GLY A 288 -10.34 2.17 15.29
N ALA A 289 -10.22 1.64 14.07
CA ALA A 289 -10.38 2.37 12.82
C ALA A 289 -11.71 2.00 12.15
N ASP A 290 -12.27 2.92 11.35
CA ASP A 290 -13.45 2.71 10.54
C ASP A 290 -13.06 2.11 9.18
N PHE A 291 -13.88 1.17 8.68
CA PHE A 291 -13.66 0.47 7.42
C PHE A 291 -14.82 0.67 6.46
N HIS A 292 -14.52 0.92 5.18
CA HIS A 292 -15.53 0.98 4.13
C HIS A 292 -15.07 0.30 2.84
N ALA A 293 -15.90 -0.60 2.33
CA ALA A 293 -15.84 -1.12 0.97
C ALA A 293 -17.14 -0.74 0.25
N PRO A 294 -17.09 -0.09 -0.92
CA PRO A 294 -18.28 0.23 -1.70
C PRO A 294 -19.10 -0.98 -2.13
N GLU A 295 -20.31 -0.73 -2.62
CA GLU A 295 -21.13 -1.75 -3.27
C GLU A 295 -20.34 -2.46 -4.40
N PRO A 296 -20.53 -3.77 -4.63
CA PRO A 296 -19.79 -4.54 -5.63
C PRO A 296 -19.77 -3.93 -7.03
N ARG A 297 -20.81 -3.18 -7.43
CA ARG A 297 -20.90 -2.47 -8.71
C ARG A 297 -19.86 -1.35 -8.88
N PHE A 298 -19.32 -0.83 -7.78
CA PHE A 298 -18.26 0.19 -7.78
C PHE A 298 -16.85 -0.37 -7.57
N LEU A 299 -16.73 -1.64 -7.17
CA LEU A 299 -15.44 -2.29 -6.93
C LEU A 299 -14.78 -2.81 -8.22
N ARG A 300 -15.57 -3.21 -9.22
CA ARG A 300 -15.04 -3.55 -10.57
C ARG A 300 -14.73 -2.29 -11.35
N ASP A 301 -13.99 -2.44 -12.45
CA ASP A 301 -13.84 -1.35 -13.41
C ASP A 301 -15.21 -0.96 -13.95
N ASN A 302 -15.62 0.28 -13.66
CA ASN A 302 -16.93 0.82 -14.00
C ASN A 302 -16.79 2.30 -14.34
N ALA A 303 -17.68 2.82 -15.19
CA ALA A 303 -17.67 4.24 -15.51
C ALA A 303 -18.29 5.12 -14.41
N GLY A 304 -18.99 4.54 -13.43
CA GLY A 304 -19.59 5.28 -12.32
C GLY A 304 -18.53 6.01 -11.48
N MET A 305 -17.42 5.34 -11.14
CA MET A 305 -16.30 5.98 -10.44
C MET A 305 -15.65 7.09 -11.28
N ILE A 306 -15.59 6.93 -12.61
CA ILE A 306 -15.05 7.94 -13.53
C ILE A 306 -15.98 9.16 -13.59
N ALA A 307 -17.30 8.94 -13.65
CA ALA A 307 -18.29 10.01 -13.67
C ALA A 307 -18.32 10.79 -12.34
N VAL A 308 -18.26 10.10 -11.20
CA VAL A 308 -18.26 10.72 -9.86
C VAL A 308 -17.00 11.57 -9.64
N LEU A 309 -15.81 11.03 -9.93
CA LEU A 309 -14.58 11.82 -9.85
C LEU A 309 -14.57 12.94 -10.91
N GLY A 310 -15.03 12.65 -12.12
CA GLY A 310 -15.17 13.62 -13.20
C GLY A 310 -16.03 14.82 -12.82
N ALA A 311 -17.13 14.63 -12.09
CA ALA A 311 -17.97 15.71 -11.58
C ALA A 311 -17.26 16.58 -10.54
N LYS A 312 -16.48 15.98 -9.63
CA LYS A 312 -15.66 16.72 -8.66
C LYS A 312 -14.61 17.58 -9.36
N MET A 313 -13.90 17.00 -10.33
CA MET A 313 -12.90 17.68 -11.14
C MET A 313 -13.51 18.81 -11.99
N ALA A 314 -14.60 18.54 -12.70
CA ALA A 314 -15.31 19.54 -13.50
C ALA A 314 -15.79 20.72 -12.65
N ALA A 315 -16.33 20.47 -11.46
CA ALA A 315 -16.74 21.53 -10.53
C ALA A 315 -15.57 22.38 -10.03
N ALA A 316 -14.37 21.82 -9.94
CA ALA A 316 -13.13 22.54 -9.60
C ALA A 316 -12.51 23.27 -10.81
N GLY A 317 -13.04 23.07 -12.02
CA GLY A 317 -12.49 23.62 -13.26
C GLY A 317 -11.36 22.78 -13.87
N ASP A 318 -11.14 21.55 -13.39
CA ASP A 318 -10.15 20.62 -13.92
C ASP A 318 -10.67 19.93 -15.17
N THR A 319 -10.66 20.66 -16.26
CA THR A 319 -11.01 20.17 -17.60
C THR A 319 -9.77 20.12 -18.47
N VAL A 320 -9.86 19.36 -19.57
CA VAL A 320 -8.76 19.17 -20.52
C VAL A 320 -9.23 19.48 -21.92
N GLU A 321 -8.46 20.29 -22.64
CA GLU A 321 -8.69 20.54 -24.06
C GLU A 321 -8.53 19.26 -24.87
N ILE A 322 -9.36 19.07 -25.90
CA ILE A 322 -9.33 17.87 -26.76
C ILE A 322 -7.93 17.61 -27.32
N SER A 323 -7.18 18.66 -27.66
CA SER A 323 -5.81 18.54 -28.17
C SER A 323 -4.77 18.10 -27.12
N GLU A 324 -5.08 18.24 -25.84
CA GLU A 324 -4.20 17.90 -24.71
C GLU A 324 -4.67 16.63 -23.97
N SER A 325 -5.79 16.04 -24.41
CA SER A 325 -6.43 14.88 -23.78
C SER A 325 -5.78 13.53 -24.18
N ALA A 326 -4.47 13.52 -24.44
CA ALA A 326 -3.76 12.29 -24.78
C ALA A 326 -3.83 11.30 -23.61
N VAL A 327 -4.05 10.02 -23.95
CA VAL A 327 -4.06 8.93 -22.96
C VAL A 327 -2.67 8.66 -22.44
N ASP A 328 -2.57 8.22 -21.20
CA ASP A 328 -1.32 7.90 -20.54
C ASP A 328 -1.43 6.51 -19.90
N PRO A 329 -0.95 5.45 -20.58
CA PRO A 329 -0.94 4.09 -20.04
C PRO A 329 -0.24 3.97 -18.68
N SER A 330 0.65 4.91 -18.37
CA SER A 330 1.50 4.95 -17.19
C SER A 330 1.08 6.00 -16.15
N PHE A 331 -0.15 6.51 -16.23
CA PHE A 331 -0.61 7.63 -15.41
C PHE A 331 -0.67 7.23 -13.92
N ARG A 332 0.35 7.60 -13.14
CA ARG A 332 0.41 7.22 -11.72
C ARG A 332 -0.55 8.07 -10.87
N PRO A 333 -1.15 7.50 -9.81
CA PRO A 333 -2.08 8.24 -8.94
C PRO A 333 -1.42 9.43 -8.21
N ASP A 334 -0.11 9.39 -7.97
CA ASP A 334 0.65 10.46 -7.29
C ASP A 334 1.00 11.65 -8.20
N GLN A 335 0.85 11.49 -9.51
CA GLN A 335 1.01 12.56 -10.48
C GLN A 335 -0.21 13.49 -10.53
N VAL A 336 -1.36 13.05 -10.01
CA VAL A 336 -2.64 13.77 -10.10
C VAL A 336 -2.70 14.89 -9.05
N PRO A 337 -2.76 16.17 -9.47
CA PRO A 337 -3.10 17.23 -8.54
C PRO A 337 -4.57 17.09 -8.13
N VAL A 338 -4.84 17.20 -6.83
CA VAL A 338 -6.18 17.15 -6.25
C VAL A 338 -6.62 18.59 -5.98
N THR A 339 -7.29 19.20 -6.96
CA THR A 339 -7.75 20.59 -6.88
C THR A 339 -9.15 20.72 -6.26
N TRP A 340 -9.91 19.63 -6.25
CA TRP A 340 -11.27 19.57 -5.72
C TRP A 340 -11.32 19.48 -4.18
N ARG A 341 -10.18 19.62 -3.50
CA ARG A 341 -10.04 19.52 -2.03
C ARG A 341 -9.06 20.58 -1.51
N SER A 342 -9.24 21.01 -0.27
CA SER A 342 -8.34 21.95 0.41
C SER A 342 -8.20 21.63 1.90
N GLY A 343 -6.97 21.65 2.44
CA GLY A 343 -6.72 21.68 3.88
C GLY A 343 -6.68 20.34 4.63
N GLU A 344 -6.65 19.21 3.92
CA GLU A 344 -6.61 17.88 4.53
C GLU A 344 -5.26 17.17 4.29
N SER A 345 -4.89 16.22 5.15
CA SER A 345 -3.62 15.49 5.05
C SER A 345 -3.63 14.24 5.94
N VAL A 346 -3.36 13.05 5.38
CA VAL A 346 -3.14 11.80 6.13
C VAL A 346 -1.92 11.88 7.02
N ALA A 347 -0.95 12.73 6.68
CA ALA A 347 0.13 13.06 7.60
C ALA A 347 -0.46 13.99 8.68
N ARG A 348 -0.93 13.40 9.79
CA ARG A 348 -1.11 14.13 11.05
C ARG A 348 0.28 14.42 11.62
N GLY A 349 0.99 15.39 11.03
CA GLY A 349 2.06 16.07 11.74
C GLY A 349 1.44 16.70 12.98
N ARG A 350 1.97 16.43 14.18
CA ARG A 350 1.56 17.07 15.46
C ARG A 350 1.65 18.60 15.47
N ALA A 351 1.86 19.26 14.33
CA ALA A 351 1.80 20.70 14.15
C ALA A 351 0.36 21.12 13.81
N GLY A 352 -0.55 21.03 14.77
CA GLY A 352 -1.94 21.48 14.58
C GLY A 352 -2.89 20.91 15.62
N GLY A 353 -2.79 21.37 16.87
CA GLY A 353 -3.72 21.02 17.93
C GLY A 353 -5.13 21.53 17.63
N GLY A 354 -5.99 20.67 17.11
CA GLY A 354 -7.43 20.80 17.27
C GLY A 354 -7.82 20.52 18.74
N PRO A 355 -8.74 21.28 19.34
CA PRO A 355 -9.11 21.11 20.74
C PRO A 355 -10.00 19.86 20.88
N GLY A 356 -9.39 18.69 21.08
CA GLY A 356 -10.17 17.45 21.24
C GLY A 356 -9.42 16.19 21.68
N THR A 357 -8.11 16.08 21.46
CA THR A 357 -7.35 14.84 21.75
C THR A 357 -6.21 15.04 22.75
N ALA A 358 -6.34 16.02 23.65
CA ALA A 358 -5.44 16.19 24.77
C ALA A 358 -5.71 15.12 25.85
N GLY A 359 -5.16 13.92 25.65
CA GLY A 359 -5.09 12.92 26.71
C GLY A 359 -5.05 11.49 26.21
N ARG A 360 -3.89 11.03 25.71
CA ARG A 360 -3.58 9.58 25.69
C ARG A 360 -2.12 9.16 25.46
N ASP A 361 -1.13 10.06 25.44
CA ASP A 361 0.26 9.66 25.23
C ASP A 361 1.14 9.93 26.45
N SER A 362 1.18 8.98 27.39
CA SER A 362 2.34 8.82 28.27
C SER A 362 3.42 8.03 27.53
N GLU A 363 4.71 8.33 27.78
CA GLU A 363 5.89 7.58 27.28
C GLU A 363 5.83 6.04 27.51
N ALA A 364 4.92 5.56 28.35
CA ALA A 364 4.87 4.20 28.85
C ALA A 364 4.27 3.15 27.88
N ASP A 365 3.59 3.54 26.79
CA ASP A 365 2.94 2.54 25.91
C ASP A 365 2.85 3.03 24.45
N ARG A 366 3.88 2.72 23.65
CA ARG A 366 3.85 2.99 22.19
C ARG A 366 3.36 1.73 21.49
N ARG A 367 2.07 1.69 21.14
CA ARG A 367 1.47 0.61 20.33
C ARG A 367 1.86 0.81 18.86
N GLY A 368 2.77 -0.02 18.36
CA GLY A 368 3.09 -0.09 16.93
C GLY A 368 2.04 -0.88 16.15
N ALA A 369 2.23 -1.00 14.83
CA ALA A 369 1.37 -1.85 13.99
C ALA A 369 1.44 -3.32 14.44
N GLU A 370 2.63 -3.83 14.77
CA GLU A 370 2.83 -5.27 15.02
C GLU A 370 3.16 -5.61 16.48
N ALA A 371 3.74 -4.67 17.22
CA ALA A 371 4.23 -4.91 18.56
C ALA A 371 3.86 -3.79 19.54
N THR A 372 3.64 -4.20 20.79
CA THR A 372 3.60 -3.29 21.93
C THR A 372 5.01 -3.10 22.45
N VAL A 373 5.38 -1.85 22.74
CA VAL A 373 6.70 -1.51 23.27
C VAL A 373 6.54 -0.83 24.63
N THR A 374 7.05 -1.46 25.68
CA THR A 374 7.11 -0.89 27.02
C THR A 374 8.55 -0.59 27.41
N VAL A 375 8.75 0.50 28.15
CA VAL A 375 10.06 0.89 28.69
C VAL A 375 10.04 0.68 30.19
N GLU A 376 10.93 -0.17 30.69
CA GLU A 376 11.08 -0.48 32.11
C GLU A 376 12.39 0.09 32.67
N GLY A 377 12.41 0.39 33.97
CA GLY A 377 13.58 0.90 34.67
C GLY A 377 13.72 2.43 34.64
N THR A 378 14.83 2.94 35.19
CA THR A 378 15.11 4.39 35.26
C THR A 378 16.58 4.69 34.94
N GLY A 379 16.86 5.87 34.41
CA GLY A 379 18.22 6.31 34.10
C GLY A 379 18.93 5.41 33.08
N GLY A 380 20.14 4.97 33.41
CA GLY A 380 20.98 4.10 32.57
C GLY A 380 20.54 2.63 32.54
N ASP A 381 19.64 2.20 33.42
CA ASP A 381 19.15 0.82 33.50
C ASP A 381 17.86 0.61 32.68
N ARG A 382 17.45 1.59 31.86
CA ARG A 382 16.26 1.49 31.02
C ARG A 382 16.38 0.33 30.03
N ARG A 383 15.32 -0.48 29.98
CA ARG A 383 15.16 -1.60 29.04
C ARG A 383 13.90 -1.40 28.22
N VAL A 384 13.94 -1.88 26.99
CA VAL A 384 12.80 -1.91 26.10
C VAL A 384 12.31 -3.34 26.02
N ILE A 385 11.04 -3.57 26.32
CA ILE A 385 10.37 -4.85 26.13
C ILE A 385 9.44 -4.71 24.93
N LYS A 386 9.76 -5.42 23.86
CA LYS A 386 8.97 -5.46 22.63
C LYS A 386 8.24 -6.79 22.56
N ARG A 387 6.91 -6.75 22.58
CA ARG A 387 6.06 -7.95 22.47
C ARG A 387 5.26 -7.90 21.17
N ARG A 388 5.38 -8.95 20.35
CA ARG A 388 4.54 -9.11 19.15
C ARG A 388 3.17 -9.65 19.56
N GLU A 389 2.14 -8.85 19.33
CA GLU A 389 0.76 -9.20 19.72
C GLU A 389 0.11 -10.07 18.65
N GLU A 390 -0.78 -10.97 19.08
CA GLU A 390 -1.58 -11.81 18.19
C GLU A 390 -2.48 -10.96 17.28
N LYS A 391 -2.54 -11.34 15.99
CA LYS A 391 -3.40 -10.72 14.99
C LYS A 391 -4.58 -11.61 14.65
N SER A 392 -5.71 -11.35 15.29
CA SER A 392 -6.95 -12.13 15.13
C SER A 392 -7.54 -12.11 13.72
N TYR A 393 -7.12 -11.18 12.86
CA TYR A 393 -7.55 -11.14 11.46
C TYR A 393 -6.85 -12.21 10.59
N ARG A 394 -5.71 -12.76 11.04
CA ARG A 394 -4.97 -13.78 10.30
C ARG A 394 -5.40 -15.18 10.72
N HIS A 395 -5.11 -16.15 9.85
CA HIS A 395 -5.10 -17.55 10.25
C HIS A 395 -4.20 -17.77 11.50
N PRO A 396 -4.66 -18.48 12.56
CA PRO A 396 -3.89 -18.65 13.79
C PRO A 396 -2.50 -19.27 13.61
N GLU A 397 -2.38 -20.25 12.70
CA GLU A 397 -1.07 -20.85 12.39
C GLU A 397 -0.12 -19.88 11.71
N LEU A 398 -0.63 -19.10 10.73
CA LEU A 398 0.14 -18.08 10.04
C LEU A 398 0.62 -17.00 11.02
N ASP A 399 -0.27 -16.50 11.88
CA ASP A 399 0.07 -15.52 12.91
C ASP A 399 1.14 -16.02 13.86
N ARG A 400 0.98 -17.25 14.37
CA ARG A 400 1.94 -17.88 15.28
C ARG A 400 3.32 -18.01 14.65
N THR A 401 3.38 -18.50 13.40
CA THR A 401 4.63 -18.66 12.65
C THR A 401 5.30 -17.30 12.41
N LEU A 402 4.55 -16.31 11.90
CA LEU A 402 5.09 -14.97 11.65
C LEU A 402 5.62 -14.30 12.92
N ARG A 403 4.88 -14.32 14.03
CA ARG A 403 5.35 -13.71 15.29
C ARG A 403 6.61 -14.39 15.81
N ARG A 404 6.67 -15.72 15.76
CA ARG A 404 7.85 -16.49 16.18
C ARG A 404 9.05 -16.16 15.31
N ASP A 405 8.91 -16.28 14.00
CA ASP A 405 10.03 -16.18 13.06
C ASP A 405 10.59 -14.76 13.01
N ARG A 406 9.73 -13.74 13.04
CA ARG A 406 10.14 -12.34 13.13
C ARG A 406 10.81 -12.00 14.45
N THR A 407 10.39 -12.61 15.56
CA THR A 407 11.07 -12.45 16.86
C THR A 407 12.49 -13.02 16.82
N VAL A 408 12.66 -14.21 16.24
CA VAL A 408 13.96 -14.85 16.07
C VAL A 408 14.85 -14.04 15.13
N ALA A 409 14.32 -13.65 13.97
CA ALA A 409 15.02 -12.87 12.96
C ALA A 409 15.48 -11.53 13.52
N GLU A 410 14.61 -10.77 14.18
CA GLU A 410 14.96 -9.46 14.75
C GLU A 410 16.09 -9.58 15.79
N ALA A 411 16.02 -10.55 16.71
CA ALA A 411 17.08 -10.76 17.71
C ALA A 411 18.44 -11.08 17.05
N ARG A 412 18.43 -11.98 16.06
CA ARG A 412 19.63 -12.40 15.34
C ARG A 412 20.24 -11.25 14.55
N LEU A 413 19.44 -10.60 13.71
CA LEU A 413 19.87 -9.55 12.80
C LEU A 413 20.28 -8.28 13.54
N THR A 414 19.61 -7.91 14.62
CA THR A 414 20.03 -6.79 15.49
C THR A 414 21.45 -7.02 16.03
N SER A 415 21.77 -8.25 16.43
CA SER A 415 23.09 -8.63 16.94
C SER A 415 24.16 -8.73 15.84
N GLU A 416 23.78 -9.17 14.63
CA GLU A 416 24.64 -9.23 13.46
C GLU A 416 24.99 -7.85 12.91
N ALA A 417 23.98 -6.99 12.76
CA ALA A 417 24.15 -5.57 12.42
C ALA A 417 25.15 -4.89 13.36
N ARG A 418 25.06 -5.14 14.66
CA ARG A 418 26.00 -4.60 15.65
C ARG A 418 27.44 -5.07 15.41
N ARG A 419 27.62 -6.35 15.08
CA ARG A 419 28.94 -6.93 14.74
C ARG A 419 29.50 -6.34 13.46
N ALA A 420 28.64 -5.94 12.51
CA ALA A 420 29.00 -5.20 11.30
C ALA A 420 29.29 -3.71 11.54
N GLY A 421 29.28 -3.23 12.79
CA GLY A 421 29.60 -1.83 13.12
C GLY A 421 28.44 -0.87 12.87
N VAL A 422 27.21 -1.38 12.81
CA VAL A 422 25.98 -0.58 12.78
C VAL A 422 25.50 -0.36 14.21
N PRO A 423 25.24 0.89 14.64
CA PRO A 423 24.63 1.15 15.94
C PRO A 423 23.21 0.57 16.03
N THR A 424 23.06 -0.48 16.83
CA THR A 424 21.77 -1.12 17.16
C THR A 424 21.70 -1.37 18.67
N PRO A 425 20.53 -1.56 19.28
CA PRO A 425 20.42 -1.89 20.70
C PRO A 425 21.06 -3.26 21.02
N LEU A 426 21.57 -3.44 22.24
CA LEU A 426 21.92 -4.78 22.72
C LEU A 426 20.66 -5.61 22.91
N VAL A 427 20.69 -6.87 22.49
CA VAL A 427 19.66 -7.86 22.82
C VAL A 427 20.03 -8.48 24.17
N TYR A 428 19.19 -8.27 25.18
CA TYR A 428 19.39 -8.82 26.52
C TYR A 428 18.72 -10.18 26.71
N ASP A 429 17.53 -10.37 26.13
CA ASP A 429 16.75 -11.60 26.29
C ASP A 429 15.78 -11.82 25.11
N VAL A 430 15.46 -13.09 24.85
CA VAL A 430 14.55 -13.54 23.78
C VAL A 430 13.62 -14.62 24.34
N ASP A 431 12.35 -14.27 24.53
CA ASP A 431 11.31 -15.20 24.98
C ASP A 431 10.39 -15.54 23.81
N LEU A 432 10.59 -16.72 23.22
CA LEU A 432 9.80 -17.19 22.09
C LEU A 432 8.42 -17.71 22.49
N ALA A 433 8.19 -18.06 23.76
CA ALA A 433 6.88 -18.51 24.22
C ALA A 433 5.90 -17.33 24.29
N ASN A 434 6.40 -16.16 24.69
CA ASN A 434 5.64 -14.91 24.74
C ASN A 434 5.94 -13.96 23.57
N THR A 435 6.71 -14.41 22.56
CA THR A 435 7.12 -13.61 21.39
C THR A 435 7.62 -12.21 21.78
N THR A 436 8.54 -12.18 22.75
CA THR A 436 9.02 -10.97 23.42
C THR A 436 10.54 -10.82 23.31
N LEU A 437 11.01 -9.61 23.03
CA LEU A 437 12.42 -9.21 23.01
C LEU A 437 12.70 -8.19 24.10
N THR A 438 13.75 -8.42 24.90
CA THR A 438 14.27 -7.42 25.83
C THR A 438 15.52 -6.79 25.23
N LEU A 439 15.46 -5.48 24.98
CA LEU A 439 16.48 -4.70 24.28
C LEU A 439 17.03 -3.58 25.15
N GLN A 440 18.24 -3.11 24.84
CA GLN A 440 18.78 -1.87 25.35
C GLN A 440 17.92 -0.68 24.92
N HIS A 441 17.57 0.22 25.85
CA HIS A 441 16.98 1.49 25.48
C HIS A 441 18.01 2.39 24.78
N VAL A 442 17.74 2.79 23.54
CA VAL A 442 18.62 3.65 22.71
C VAL A 442 17.87 4.86 22.15
N GLY A 443 18.52 6.01 22.19
CA GLY A 443 17.97 7.31 21.77
C GLY A 443 16.75 7.77 22.58
N GLU A 444 16.46 9.07 22.54
CA GLU A 444 15.32 9.66 23.27
C GLU A 444 14.09 9.86 22.38
N ARG A 445 14.29 10.03 21.06
CA ARG A 445 13.20 10.19 20.08
C ARG A 445 13.51 9.47 18.78
N ASP A 446 12.48 9.27 17.97
CA ASP A 446 12.62 8.75 16.61
C ASP A 446 13.14 9.84 15.66
N LEU A 447 13.69 9.42 14.51
CA LEU A 447 14.25 10.32 13.52
C LEU A 447 13.18 11.21 12.87
N ALA A 448 11.94 10.75 12.74
CA ALA A 448 10.83 11.53 12.20
C ALA A 448 10.63 12.88 12.91
N THR A 449 10.87 12.95 14.23
CA THR A 449 10.78 14.19 15.03
C THR A 449 12.08 15.01 15.08
N ALA A 450 13.11 14.58 14.37
CA ALA A 450 14.46 15.11 14.47
C ALA A 450 15.20 15.01 13.11
N LEU A 451 14.46 15.09 12.01
CA LEU A 451 14.95 14.82 10.67
C LEU A 451 15.84 15.96 10.21
N ASP A 452 17.09 15.65 9.86
CA ASP A 452 18.09 16.58 9.34
C ASP A 452 19.06 15.84 8.42
N GLU A 453 19.74 16.57 7.53
CA GLU A 453 20.66 16.00 6.53
C GLU A 453 21.75 15.14 7.18
N ARG A 454 22.35 15.62 8.27
CA ARG A 454 23.44 14.91 8.97
C ARG A 454 22.99 13.52 9.47
N ARG A 455 21.83 13.43 10.11
CA ARG A 455 21.30 12.17 10.64
C ARG A 455 20.86 11.25 9.52
N THR A 456 20.29 11.79 8.46
CA THR A 456 19.89 11.02 7.28
C THR A 456 21.11 10.44 6.56
N GLU A 457 22.20 11.21 6.43
CA GLU A 457 23.48 10.73 5.92
C GLU A 457 24.08 9.62 6.82
N ALA A 458 23.93 9.73 8.14
CA ALA A 458 24.33 8.67 9.06
C ALA A 458 23.53 7.37 8.83
N VAL A 459 22.23 7.46 8.56
CA VAL A 459 21.40 6.31 8.19
C VAL A 459 21.90 5.68 6.88
N GLY A 460 22.22 6.48 5.86
CA GLY A 460 22.78 5.98 4.59
C GLY A 460 24.04 5.14 4.82
N ARG A 461 24.96 5.61 5.66
CA ARG A 461 26.15 4.83 6.07
C ARG A 461 25.81 3.54 6.81
N HIS A 462 24.76 3.56 7.64
CA HIS A 462 24.34 2.37 8.39
C HIS A 462 23.75 1.30 7.47
N LEU A 463 22.90 1.69 6.52
CA LEU A 463 22.35 0.77 5.52
C LEU A 463 23.45 0.18 4.64
N ALA A 464 24.41 1.00 4.18
CA ALA A 464 25.57 0.51 3.42
C ALA A 464 26.35 -0.60 4.16
N ARG A 465 26.59 -0.41 5.48
CA ARG A 465 27.27 -1.44 6.30
C ARG A 465 26.44 -2.69 6.53
N LEU A 466 25.11 -2.57 6.63
CA LEU A 466 24.23 -3.74 6.68
C LEU A 466 24.33 -4.54 5.38
N HIS A 467 24.25 -3.85 4.25
CA HIS A 467 24.26 -4.45 2.92
C HIS A 467 25.61 -5.14 2.62
N ASP A 468 26.74 -4.54 3.01
CA ASP A 468 28.07 -5.17 2.93
C ASP A 468 28.17 -6.46 3.78
N ALA A 469 27.45 -6.51 4.90
CA ALA A 469 27.31 -7.72 5.72
C ALA A 469 26.26 -8.72 5.17
N GLY A 470 25.67 -8.45 4.00
CA GLY A 470 24.61 -9.26 3.39
C GLY A 470 23.30 -9.24 4.19
N ILE A 471 23.03 -8.17 4.95
CA ILE A 471 21.83 -7.99 5.76
C ILE A 471 20.96 -6.92 5.11
N VAL A 472 19.67 -7.22 4.96
CA VAL A 472 18.62 -6.24 4.62
C VAL A 472 17.82 -5.96 5.88
N HIS A 473 17.54 -4.68 6.14
CA HIS A 473 16.69 -4.25 7.25
C HIS A 473 15.22 -4.60 7.00
N GLY A 474 14.76 -4.43 5.75
CA GLY A 474 13.42 -4.79 5.29
C GLY A 474 12.30 -3.86 5.74
N ASP A 475 12.58 -2.86 6.59
CA ASP A 475 11.65 -1.81 7.01
C ASP A 475 12.38 -0.54 7.53
N PRO A 476 13.40 -0.02 6.82
CA PRO A 476 14.11 1.15 7.27
C PRO A 476 13.23 2.39 7.08
N THR A 477 12.58 2.85 8.16
CA THR A 477 11.75 4.06 8.15
C THR A 477 12.27 5.09 9.15
N THR A 478 11.86 6.36 9.01
CA THR A 478 12.20 7.41 9.97
C THR A 478 11.70 7.14 11.40
N ARG A 479 10.76 6.19 11.59
CA ARG A 479 10.30 5.73 12.91
C ARG A 479 11.14 4.59 13.48
N ASN A 480 11.81 3.83 12.62
CA ASN A 480 12.71 2.73 12.99
C ASN A 480 14.16 3.19 13.15
N VAL A 481 14.38 4.51 13.28
CA VAL A 481 15.67 5.09 13.62
C VAL A 481 15.53 5.90 14.91
N ARG A 482 16.36 5.58 15.91
CA ARG A 482 16.42 6.31 17.19
C ARG A 482 17.56 7.31 17.18
N VAL A 483 17.32 8.47 17.78
CA VAL A 483 18.25 9.61 17.73
C VAL A 483 18.75 9.94 19.13
N SER A 484 20.07 10.10 19.24
CA SER A 484 20.72 10.62 20.45
C SER A 484 20.46 12.13 20.64
N PRO A 485 20.45 12.63 21.89
CA PRO A 485 20.34 14.07 22.16
C PRO A 485 21.41 14.88 21.42
N ASP A 486 21.03 16.07 20.94
CA ASP A 486 21.93 16.88 20.12
C ASP A 486 23.04 17.52 20.98
N ARG A 487 24.29 17.13 20.72
CA ARG A 487 25.46 17.59 21.49
C ARG A 487 25.64 19.11 21.42
N ALA A 488 25.23 19.74 20.31
CA ALA A 488 25.33 21.18 20.11
C ALA A 488 24.32 21.99 20.94
N ALA A 489 23.20 21.38 21.36
CA ALA A 489 22.24 21.98 22.27
C ALA A 489 22.68 21.80 23.74
N ALA A 490 23.22 20.62 24.09
CA ALA A 490 23.78 20.36 25.43
C ALA A 490 24.97 21.29 25.77
N ALA A 491 25.74 21.73 24.78
CA ALA A 491 26.83 22.68 24.96
C ALA A 491 26.39 24.15 25.15
N ARG A 492 25.09 24.47 24.99
CA ARG A 492 24.55 25.85 25.07
C ARG A 492 23.79 26.17 26.38
N GLY A 493 23.87 25.30 27.41
CA GLY A 493 23.23 25.43 28.74
C GLY A 493 21.96 24.57 28.84
N ASP A 494 21.74 23.67 29.81
CA ASP A 494 21.80 23.81 31.27
C ASP A 494 22.10 22.47 31.98
N ALA A 495 23.36 22.07 32.10
CA ALA A 495 23.75 21.00 33.03
C ALA A 495 25.13 21.30 33.61
N GLU A 496 25.13 21.96 34.78
CA GLU A 496 26.31 22.03 35.63
C GLU A 496 26.64 20.64 36.18
N GLY A 497 27.86 20.17 35.88
CA GLY A 497 28.49 19.09 36.64
C GLY A 497 28.60 17.74 35.92
N ALA A 498 29.61 17.59 35.06
CA ALA A 498 30.28 16.30 34.86
C ALA A 498 31.70 16.54 34.32
N GLU A 499 32.68 16.33 35.19
CA GLU A 499 34.11 16.35 34.85
C GLU A 499 34.41 15.23 33.84
N THR A 500 34.97 15.60 32.69
CA THR A 500 35.38 14.65 31.64
C THR A 500 36.79 14.14 31.93
N SER A 501 36.88 12.93 32.48
CA SER A 501 38.09 12.10 32.44
C SER A 501 37.85 10.87 31.57
N GLY A 502 38.63 10.73 30.50
CA GLY A 502 38.76 9.49 29.71
C GLY A 502 38.20 9.59 28.29
N GLU A 503 39.02 9.16 27.33
CA GLU A 503 38.63 8.87 25.94
C GLU A 503 37.47 7.87 25.93
N SER A 504 36.24 8.39 25.92
CA SER A 504 35.01 7.62 25.75
C SER A 504 34.55 7.78 24.32
N SER A 505 34.44 6.67 23.58
CA SER A 505 33.85 6.63 22.24
C SER A 505 32.50 7.35 22.28
N ALA A 506 32.38 8.47 21.57
CA ALA A 506 31.16 9.25 21.52
C ALA A 506 29.97 8.34 21.15
N ALA A 507 28.89 8.37 21.96
CA ALA A 507 27.64 7.70 21.63
C ALA A 507 27.21 8.06 20.19
N PRO A 508 26.80 7.07 19.37
CA PRO A 508 26.44 7.29 17.98
C PRO A 508 25.23 8.23 17.85
N GLU A 509 25.17 8.96 16.74
CA GLU A 509 24.14 9.97 16.50
C GLU A 509 22.76 9.35 16.26
N THR A 510 22.73 8.21 15.59
CA THR A 510 21.53 7.43 15.25
C THR A 510 21.74 5.95 15.56
N TYR A 511 20.63 5.23 15.78
CA TYR A 511 20.59 3.79 15.94
C TYR A 511 19.49 3.21 15.07
N LEU A 512 19.77 2.12 14.36
CA LEU A 512 18.74 1.33 13.68
C LEU A 512 18.07 0.39 14.68
N ILE A 513 16.75 0.30 14.62
CA ILE A 513 15.91 -0.59 15.44
C ILE A 513 14.88 -1.29 14.54
N ASP A 514 14.24 -2.34 15.07
CA ASP A 514 13.18 -3.08 14.37
C ASP A 514 13.61 -3.82 13.10
N PHE A 515 14.42 -4.87 13.28
CA PHE A 515 14.80 -5.81 12.22
C PHE A 515 13.75 -6.92 12.00
N GLY A 516 12.48 -6.65 12.32
CA GLY A 516 11.39 -7.65 12.26
C GLY A 516 11.12 -8.22 10.87
N LEU A 517 11.40 -7.44 9.83
CA LEU A 517 11.30 -7.85 8.43
C LEU A 517 12.67 -8.11 7.78
N GLY A 518 13.75 -8.09 8.55
CA GLY A 518 15.07 -8.24 8.00
C GLY A 518 15.36 -9.67 7.56
N TYR A 519 16.27 -9.81 6.60
CA TYR A 519 16.73 -11.10 6.08
C TYR A 519 18.14 -10.98 5.48
N HIS A 520 18.74 -12.12 5.11
CA HIS A 520 20.01 -12.12 4.38
C HIS A 520 19.81 -12.28 2.89
N THR A 521 20.58 -11.52 2.14
CA THR A 521 20.61 -11.57 0.68
C THR A 521 21.86 -10.88 0.18
N GLY A 522 22.39 -11.38 -0.95
CA GLY A 522 23.44 -10.72 -1.72
C GLY A 522 22.90 -10.03 -2.97
N HIS A 523 21.58 -9.97 -3.14
CA HIS A 523 20.97 -9.36 -4.32
C HIS A 523 20.91 -7.84 -4.16
N VAL A 524 21.58 -7.14 -5.07
CA VAL A 524 21.62 -5.67 -5.18
C VAL A 524 20.21 -5.06 -5.20
N GLU A 525 19.24 -5.76 -5.79
CA GLU A 525 17.84 -5.27 -5.86
C GLU A 525 17.16 -5.19 -4.48
N ASP A 526 17.48 -6.11 -3.57
CA ASP A 526 16.94 -6.06 -2.20
C ASP A 526 17.56 -4.90 -1.41
N HIS A 527 18.86 -4.64 -1.61
CA HIS A 527 19.58 -3.53 -1.00
C HIS A 527 19.06 -2.17 -1.51
N ALA A 528 18.77 -2.09 -2.81
CA ALA A 528 18.16 -0.91 -3.41
C ALA A 528 16.74 -0.67 -2.87
N MET A 529 15.99 -1.74 -2.60
CA MET A 529 14.66 -1.64 -2.02
C MET A 529 14.69 -1.06 -0.59
N ASP A 530 15.68 -1.41 0.23
CA ASP A 530 15.85 -0.81 1.57
C ASP A 530 16.03 0.72 1.48
N LEU A 531 16.84 1.20 0.53
CA LEU A 531 16.97 2.64 0.29
C LEU A 531 15.65 3.25 -0.20
N HIS A 532 14.96 2.59 -1.12
CA HIS A 532 13.67 3.04 -1.63
C HIS A 532 12.62 3.20 -0.52
N VAL A 533 12.50 2.22 0.38
CA VAL A 533 11.59 2.27 1.53
C VAL A 533 11.91 3.45 2.45
N PHE A 534 13.20 3.70 2.71
CA PHE A 534 13.60 4.83 3.55
C PHE A 534 13.32 6.18 2.87
N GLU A 535 13.62 6.32 1.57
CA GLU A 535 13.26 7.52 0.80
C GLU A 535 11.76 7.78 0.83
N GLY A 536 10.94 6.73 0.64
CA GLY A 536 9.49 6.82 0.74
C GLY A 536 9.05 7.35 2.12
N SER A 537 9.66 6.86 3.21
CA SER A 537 9.40 7.35 4.56
C SER A 537 9.78 8.83 4.75
N VAL A 538 10.89 9.28 4.15
CA VAL A 538 11.29 10.69 4.15
C VAL A 538 10.30 11.55 3.36
N ARG A 539 9.92 11.13 2.15
CA ARG A 539 8.93 11.84 1.30
C ARG A 539 7.55 11.94 1.98
N ALA A 540 7.17 10.95 2.77
CA ALA A 540 5.90 10.95 3.50
C ALA A 540 5.90 11.85 4.74
N THR A 541 7.07 12.26 5.25
CA THR A 541 7.18 12.97 6.55
C THR A 541 7.82 14.35 6.45
N ALA A 542 8.66 14.62 5.45
CA ALA A 542 9.38 15.87 5.27
C ALA A 542 8.63 16.86 4.37
N THR A 543 8.69 18.14 4.72
CA THR A 543 8.18 19.24 3.86
C THR A 543 9.04 19.47 2.62
N ASP A 544 10.36 19.28 2.74
CA ASP A 544 11.34 19.39 1.65
C ASP A 544 12.24 18.15 1.67
N PRO A 545 11.81 17.04 1.03
CA PRO A 545 12.50 15.76 1.13
C PRO A 545 13.78 15.67 0.30
N GLU A 546 13.94 16.46 -0.76
CA GLU A 546 15.03 16.34 -1.72
C GLU A 546 16.43 16.49 -1.09
N PRO A 547 16.73 17.49 -0.23
CA PRO A 547 18.03 17.60 0.43
C PRO A 547 18.32 16.42 1.35
N LEU A 548 17.30 15.87 2.00
CA LEU A 548 17.43 14.74 2.91
C LEU A 548 17.73 13.45 2.15
N ILE A 549 17.09 13.24 1.00
CA ILE A 549 17.35 12.09 0.13
C ILE A 549 18.77 12.16 -0.43
N ALA A 550 19.21 13.34 -0.89
CA ALA A 550 20.59 13.52 -1.33
C ALA A 550 21.60 13.21 -0.21
N ALA A 551 21.28 13.59 1.04
CA ALA A 551 22.12 13.24 2.19
C ALA A 551 22.15 11.73 2.46
N LEU A 552 21.02 11.02 2.32
CA LEU A 552 20.95 9.56 2.44
C LEU A 552 21.87 8.90 1.43
N GLU A 553 21.71 9.23 0.14
CA GLU A 553 22.49 8.68 -0.96
C GLU A 553 23.99 8.97 -0.77
N SER A 554 24.36 10.20 -0.39
CA SER A 554 25.75 10.57 -0.12
C SER A 554 26.34 9.76 1.05
N GLY A 555 25.55 9.53 2.10
CA GLY A 555 25.93 8.67 3.21
C GLY A 555 26.17 7.24 2.76
N TYR A 556 25.30 6.71 1.90
CA TYR A 556 25.44 5.36 1.34
C TYR A 556 26.68 5.24 0.46
N GLU A 557 26.86 6.13 -0.51
CA GLU A 557 28.00 6.19 -1.45
C GLU A 557 29.36 6.22 -0.71
N SER A 558 29.41 6.86 0.47
CA SER A 558 30.65 6.94 1.25
C SER A 558 31.18 5.60 1.80
N VAL A 559 30.37 4.54 1.78
CA VAL A 559 30.70 3.22 2.37
C VAL A 559 30.28 2.04 1.50
N GLY A 560 29.18 2.16 0.75
CA GLY A 560 28.50 1.08 0.06
C GLY A 560 28.93 0.88 -1.39
N ASP A 561 28.21 0.00 -2.09
CA ASP A 561 28.40 -0.31 -3.50
C ASP A 561 27.55 0.63 -4.39
N ASP A 562 28.20 1.29 -5.35
CA ASP A 562 27.56 2.19 -6.32
C ASP A 562 26.48 1.47 -7.16
N GLU A 563 26.61 0.14 -7.37
CA GLU A 563 25.62 -0.64 -8.13
C GLU A 563 24.23 -0.59 -7.47
N VAL A 564 24.18 -0.44 -6.13
CA VAL A 564 22.91 -0.33 -5.40
C VAL A 564 22.21 1.00 -5.69
N LEU A 565 22.95 2.11 -5.80
CA LEU A 565 22.38 3.42 -6.14
C LEU A 565 21.93 3.47 -7.61
N ASP A 566 22.66 2.81 -8.51
CA ASP A 566 22.21 2.64 -9.89
C ASP A 566 20.92 1.82 -9.96
N ARG A 567 20.84 0.72 -9.19
CA ARG A 567 19.64 -0.10 -9.11
C ARG A 567 18.47 0.63 -8.45
N LEU A 568 18.71 1.49 -7.47
CA LEU A 568 17.68 2.32 -6.83
C LEU A 568 16.98 3.23 -7.86
N ARG A 569 17.74 3.82 -8.79
CA ARG A 569 17.19 4.60 -9.90
C ARG A 569 16.30 3.75 -10.81
N ASP A 570 16.70 2.52 -11.11
CA ASP A 570 15.89 1.57 -11.87
C ASP A 570 14.60 1.18 -11.11
N VAL A 571 14.68 0.94 -9.80
CA VAL A 571 13.51 0.60 -8.95
C VAL A 571 12.50 1.74 -8.94
N ALA A 572 12.97 2.99 -8.74
CA ALA A 572 12.13 4.18 -8.83
C ALA A 572 11.47 4.33 -10.22
N ASP A 573 12.14 3.85 -11.27
CA ASP A 573 11.62 3.85 -12.64
C ASP A 573 10.70 2.67 -12.96
N ARG A 574 10.78 1.53 -12.27
CA ARG A 574 9.90 0.37 -12.46
C ARG A 574 8.48 0.58 -11.92
N GLY A 575 8.32 1.44 -10.92
CA GLY A 575 7.01 1.97 -10.54
C GLY A 575 6.34 2.79 -11.67
N ARG A 576 7.05 3.07 -12.77
CA ARG A 576 6.46 3.58 -14.01
C ARG A 576 6.01 2.38 -14.84
N TYR A 577 4.70 2.10 -14.86
CA TYR A 577 4.07 1.08 -15.70
C TYR A 577 4.71 1.06 -17.10
N ARG A 578 5.47 0.02 -17.44
CA ARG A 578 6.06 -0.20 -18.76
C ARG A 578 5.29 -1.27 -19.53
#